data_AF-W5M520-F1
#
_entry.id   AF-W5M520-F1
#
_cell.length_a   1.000
_cell.length_b   1.000
_cell.length_c   1.000
_cell.angle_alpha   90.00
_cell.angle_beta   90.00
_cell.angle_gamma   90.00
#
_symmetry.space_group_name_H-M   'P 1'
#
loop_
_entity.id
_entity.type
_entity.pdbx_description
1 polymer ?
#
loop_
_entity_poly.entity_id
_entity_poly.type
_entity_poly.pdbx_seq_one_letter_code
_entity_poly.pdbx_strand_id
1 'polypeptide(L)'
;METIQQSTARVIVVFSEGAHFFPLAEEIVRQNITDRQWIASEAWVFSTLISRAELMSSFTGTIGIAIRRGEIPGLENFLLGIHPGSGPNTGLVEEFWEINFDCKFEGKTSTNSSLYEVKGKICTGSEELNSRKTAYSDVSKLRASYNVYKAVYALAHSLHNLMSCEPGKGPFQNNSCADITTVQPWQLLHYLARVNFTTHYGDRVSFDENGDALAIYDVINWQRADDGSVKTVTIGLYDESAPAGQQLTLNEDKIFW
;
A
#
# COMPACT_ATOMS: atom_id res chain seq x y z
N MET A 1 -20.06 2.12 21.95
CA MET A 1 -20.04 3.59 22.12
C MET A 1 -19.96 4.04 23.56
N GLU A 2 -20.81 3.51 24.45
CA GLU A 2 -20.87 3.91 25.85
C GLU A 2 -19.48 3.98 26.52
N THR A 3 -18.63 2.97 26.27
CA THR A 3 -17.25 2.93 26.76
C THR A 3 -16.40 4.13 26.33
N ILE A 4 -16.50 4.59 25.08
CA ILE A 4 -15.73 5.73 24.56
C ILE A 4 -16.23 7.03 25.19
N GLN A 5 -17.54 7.18 25.37
CA GLN A 5 -18.17 8.38 25.93
C GLN A 5 -17.91 8.53 27.43
N GLN A 6 -17.98 7.43 28.18
CA GLN A 6 -17.77 7.45 29.63
C GLN A 6 -16.29 7.50 30.03
N SER A 7 -15.38 7.11 29.13
CA SER A 7 -13.95 7.12 29.41
C SER A 7 -13.38 8.54 29.49
N THR A 8 -12.46 8.75 30.44
CA THR A 8 -11.67 9.99 30.55
C THR A 8 -10.45 9.99 29.63
N ALA A 9 -10.15 8.87 28.97
CA ALA A 9 -9.03 8.76 28.04
C ALA A 9 -9.24 9.66 26.82
N ARG A 10 -8.25 10.50 26.52
CA ARG A 10 -8.25 11.38 25.35
C ARG A 10 -7.61 10.74 24.14
N VAL A 11 -6.63 9.87 24.34
CA VAL A 11 -5.92 9.19 23.25
C VAL A 11 -6.53 7.80 23.07
N ILE A 12 -6.93 7.48 21.85
CA ILE A 12 -7.48 6.17 21.49
C ILE A 12 -6.65 5.60 20.35
N VAL A 13 -6.02 4.44 20.62
CA VAL A 13 -5.31 3.66 19.60
C VAL A 13 -6.31 2.72 18.95
N VAL A 14 -6.42 2.78 17.63
CA VAL A 14 -7.29 1.92 16.85
C VAL A 14 -6.45 1.04 15.95
N PHE A 15 -6.40 -0.25 16.27
CA PHE A 15 -5.74 -1.28 15.48
C PHE A 15 -6.81 -2.12 14.78
N SER A 16 -7.10 -1.77 13.53
CA SER A 16 -8.21 -2.36 12.76
C SER A 16 -7.98 -2.15 11.26
N GLU A 17 -8.64 -2.97 10.44
CA GLU A 17 -8.84 -2.63 9.04
C GLU A 17 -9.93 -1.57 8.88
N GLY A 18 -9.85 -0.78 7.80
CA GLY A 18 -10.81 0.28 7.53
C GLY A 18 -12.26 -0.21 7.45
N ALA A 19 -12.52 -1.36 6.82
CA ALA A 19 -13.88 -1.89 6.69
C ALA A 19 -14.51 -2.25 8.04
N HIS A 20 -13.72 -2.77 8.99
CA HIS A 20 -14.19 -3.11 10.33
C HIS A 20 -14.34 -1.88 11.23
N PHE A 21 -13.50 -0.86 11.03
CA PHE A 21 -13.56 0.37 11.81
C PHE A 21 -14.67 1.31 11.34
N PHE A 22 -15.00 1.30 10.05
CA PHE A 22 -15.91 2.25 9.42
C PHE A 22 -17.27 2.41 10.14
N PRO A 23 -18.00 1.33 10.52
CA PRO A 23 -19.27 1.49 11.22
C PRO A 23 -19.14 2.22 12.56
N LEU A 24 -18.04 2.01 13.28
CA LEU A 24 -17.76 2.72 14.53
C LEU A 24 -17.37 4.18 14.27
N ALA A 25 -16.58 4.44 13.22
CA ALA A 25 -16.19 5.79 12.82
C ALA A 25 -17.42 6.65 12.44
N GLU A 26 -18.37 6.08 11.70
CA GLU A 26 -19.64 6.75 11.39
C GLU A 26 -20.42 7.10 12.67
N GLU A 27 -20.51 6.17 13.60
CA GLU A 27 -21.20 6.38 14.86
C GLU A 27 -20.51 7.43 15.76
N ILE A 28 -19.18 7.47 15.79
CA ILE A 28 -18.39 8.51 16.48
C ILE A 28 -18.76 9.89 15.97
N VAL A 29 -18.81 10.05 14.64
CA VAL A 29 -19.18 11.30 13.98
C VAL A 29 -20.65 11.64 14.22
N ARG A 30 -21.55 10.67 14.14
CA ARG A 30 -22.98 10.85 14.41
C ARG A 30 -23.25 11.34 15.83
N GLN A 31 -22.44 10.90 16.80
CA GLN A 31 -22.52 11.30 18.19
C GLN A 31 -21.72 12.58 18.50
N ASN A 32 -21.13 13.23 17.50
CA ASN A 32 -20.30 14.43 17.62
C ASN A 32 -19.17 14.31 18.66
N ILE A 33 -18.47 13.17 18.65
CA ILE A 33 -17.31 12.95 19.55
C ILE A 33 -16.07 13.56 18.89
N THR A 34 -15.72 14.78 19.29
CA THR A 34 -14.62 15.56 18.70
C THR A 34 -13.43 15.75 19.62
N ASP A 35 -13.53 15.28 20.86
CA ASP A 35 -12.61 15.56 21.96
C ASP A 35 -11.67 14.36 22.24
N ARG A 36 -11.29 13.65 21.16
CA ARG A 36 -10.43 12.47 21.16
C ARG A 36 -9.29 12.63 20.14
N GLN A 37 -8.09 12.26 20.55
CA GLN A 37 -6.92 12.09 19.69
C GLN A 37 -6.84 10.64 19.23
N TRP A 38 -6.88 10.43 17.92
CA TRP A 38 -6.81 9.10 17.34
C TRP A 38 -5.37 8.74 16.97
N ILE A 39 -5.00 7.49 17.26
CA ILE A 39 -3.77 6.87 16.74
C ILE A 39 -4.17 5.75 15.79
N ALA A 40 -3.83 5.90 14.52
CA ALA A 40 -4.21 5.01 13.45
C ALA A 40 -3.15 3.95 13.18
N SER A 41 -3.59 2.69 13.09
CA SER A 41 -2.79 1.62 12.50
C SER A 41 -2.67 1.81 10.99
N GLU A 42 -1.62 1.22 10.42
CA GLU A 42 -1.31 1.26 8.99
C GLU A 42 -2.51 0.83 8.13
N ALA A 43 -3.24 -0.21 8.57
CA ALA A 43 -4.34 -0.80 7.83
C ALA A 43 -5.55 0.14 7.57
N TRP A 44 -5.70 1.25 8.30
CA TRP A 44 -6.82 2.18 8.07
C TRP A 44 -6.42 3.62 7.81
N VAL A 45 -5.17 4.01 8.07
CA VAL A 45 -4.70 5.41 7.92
C VAL A 45 -4.78 5.95 6.47
N PHE A 46 -4.88 5.08 5.47
CA PHE A 46 -5.15 5.45 4.07
C PHE A 46 -6.43 4.81 3.50
N SER A 47 -7.29 4.24 4.35
CA SER A 47 -8.53 3.64 3.88
C SER A 47 -9.45 4.71 3.31
N THR A 48 -9.83 4.58 2.04
CA THR A 48 -10.77 5.48 1.37
C THR A 48 -12.17 5.49 2.00
N LEU A 49 -12.51 4.45 2.78
CA LEU A 49 -13.73 4.40 3.58
C LEU A 49 -13.69 5.37 4.76
N ILE A 50 -12.51 5.52 5.40
CA ILE A 50 -12.34 6.36 6.60
C ILE A 50 -11.87 7.78 6.23
N SER A 51 -11.00 7.93 5.24
CA SER A 51 -10.44 9.22 4.82
C SER A 51 -11.42 10.06 3.98
N ARG A 52 -12.68 10.13 4.42
CA ARG A 52 -13.76 10.89 3.80
C ARG A 52 -13.91 12.24 4.50
N ALA A 53 -14.18 13.29 3.73
CA ALA A 53 -14.35 14.65 4.26
C ALA A 53 -15.43 14.74 5.35
N GLU A 54 -16.48 13.92 5.23
CA GLU A 54 -17.61 13.83 6.16
C GLU A 54 -17.19 13.36 7.56
N LEU A 55 -16.20 12.46 7.64
CA LEU A 55 -15.72 11.91 8.91
C LEU A 55 -14.70 12.82 9.61
N MET A 56 -14.12 13.77 8.89
CA MET A 56 -13.06 14.64 9.42
C MET A 56 -13.49 15.50 10.61
N SER A 57 -14.78 15.72 10.84
CA SER A 57 -15.25 16.46 12.03
C SER A 57 -14.76 15.86 13.35
N SER A 58 -14.56 14.53 13.40
CA SER A 58 -14.11 13.81 14.59
C SER A 58 -12.71 13.22 14.46
N PHE A 59 -12.15 13.17 13.25
CA PHE A 59 -10.88 12.49 12.94
C PHE A 59 -9.77 13.42 12.45
N THR A 60 -10.02 14.72 12.31
CA THR A 60 -8.94 15.69 12.07
C THR A 60 -7.92 15.59 13.21
N GLY A 61 -6.63 15.69 12.88
CA GLY A 61 -5.54 15.56 13.85
C GLY A 61 -5.09 14.13 14.12
N THR A 62 -5.73 13.11 13.52
CA THR A 62 -5.30 11.71 13.64
C THR A 62 -3.81 11.57 13.33
N ILE A 63 -3.07 10.94 14.24
CA ILE A 63 -1.67 10.54 14.02
C ILE A 63 -1.69 9.08 13.56
N GLY A 64 -0.96 8.75 12.51
CA GLY A 64 -0.97 7.39 11.98
C GLY A 64 0.39 6.90 11.55
N ILE A 65 0.53 5.57 11.58
CA ILE A 65 1.73 4.85 11.14
C ILE A 65 1.52 4.40 9.70
N ALA A 66 2.48 4.71 8.83
CA ALA A 66 2.39 4.47 7.40
C ALA A 66 3.64 3.76 6.88
N ILE A 67 3.50 2.72 6.06
CA ILE A 67 4.65 2.12 5.33
C ILE A 67 5.38 3.24 4.59
N ARG A 68 6.71 3.35 4.71
CA ARG A 68 7.53 4.37 4.04
C ARG A 68 7.10 4.60 2.57
N ARG A 69 6.89 5.85 2.19
CA ARG A 69 6.61 6.22 0.79
C ARG A 69 7.82 5.89 -0.08
N GLY A 70 7.58 5.28 -1.24
CA GLY A 70 8.58 5.11 -2.29
C GLY A 70 8.12 5.64 -3.64
N GLU A 71 9.04 5.59 -4.61
CA GLU A 71 8.79 5.99 -6.00
C GLU A 71 9.21 4.88 -6.95
N ILE A 72 8.43 4.70 -8.01
CA ILE A 72 8.72 3.74 -9.08
C ILE A 72 8.70 4.51 -10.41
N PRO A 73 9.85 4.97 -10.89
CA PRO A 73 9.94 5.71 -12.16
C PRO A 73 9.32 4.90 -13.31
N GLY A 74 8.49 5.57 -14.12
CA GLY A 74 7.82 4.95 -15.26
C GLY A 74 6.57 4.12 -14.94
N LEU A 75 6.23 3.92 -13.66
CA LEU A 75 5.04 3.13 -13.29
C LEU A 75 3.74 3.74 -13.80
N GLU A 76 3.56 5.05 -13.71
CA GLU A 76 2.35 5.72 -14.21
C GLU A 76 2.13 5.44 -15.70
N ASN A 77 3.18 5.60 -16.51
CA ASN A 77 3.13 5.31 -17.94
C ASN A 77 2.82 3.84 -18.23
N PHE A 78 3.38 2.92 -17.43
CA PHE A 78 3.08 1.50 -17.53
C PHE A 78 1.62 1.20 -17.20
N LEU A 79 1.09 1.78 -16.12
CA LEU A 79 -0.29 1.58 -15.68
C LEU A 79 -1.30 2.16 -16.67
N LEU A 80 -1.00 3.31 -17.27
CA LEU A 80 -1.82 3.94 -18.30
C LEU A 80 -1.70 3.26 -19.68
N GLY A 81 -0.69 2.42 -19.88
CA GLY A 81 -0.45 1.69 -21.13
C GLY A 81 -1.18 0.35 -21.24
N ILE A 82 -1.93 -0.08 -20.22
CA ILE A 82 -2.70 -1.33 -20.30
C ILE A 82 -3.86 -1.18 -21.30
N HIS A 83 -4.19 -2.27 -21.99
CA HIS A 83 -5.26 -2.26 -22.99
C HIS A 83 -5.97 -3.63 -23.05
N PRO A 84 -7.31 -3.66 -23.14
CA PRO A 84 -8.06 -4.90 -23.28
C PRO A 84 -7.60 -5.66 -24.55
N GLY A 85 -7.49 -6.99 -24.44
CA GLY A 85 -6.96 -7.84 -25.54
C GLY A 85 -5.44 -7.81 -25.74
N SER A 86 -4.70 -7.03 -24.94
CA SER A 86 -3.23 -6.97 -25.00
C SER A 86 -2.61 -7.74 -23.82
N GLY A 87 -1.86 -8.80 -24.11
CA GLY A 87 -1.07 -9.54 -23.10
C GLY A 87 -1.76 -10.74 -22.46
N PRO A 88 -1.11 -11.41 -21.48
CA PRO A 88 -1.55 -12.70 -20.92
C PRO A 88 -2.73 -12.60 -19.94
N ASN A 89 -3.05 -11.41 -19.42
CA ASN A 89 -4.04 -11.20 -18.35
C ASN A 89 -5.32 -10.50 -18.86
N THR A 90 -5.80 -10.90 -20.04
CA THR A 90 -6.92 -10.22 -20.72
C THR A 90 -8.18 -10.10 -19.84
N GLY A 91 -8.53 -11.15 -19.10
CA GLY A 91 -9.75 -11.15 -18.27
C GLY A 91 -9.75 -10.12 -17.14
N LEU A 92 -8.62 -9.93 -16.44
CA LEU A 92 -8.50 -8.93 -15.37
C LEU A 92 -8.48 -7.51 -15.93
N VAL A 93 -7.81 -7.31 -17.07
CA VAL A 93 -7.76 -6.01 -17.74
C VAL A 93 -9.15 -5.61 -18.23
N GLU A 94 -9.92 -6.53 -18.79
CA GLU A 94 -11.31 -6.29 -19.19
C GLU A 94 -12.19 -5.89 -18.01
N GLU A 95 -12.15 -6.63 -16.90
CA GLU A 95 -12.95 -6.32 -15.70
C GLU A 95 -12.58 -4.95 -15.13
N PHE A 96 -11.29 -4.66 -15.02
CA PHE A 96 -10.81 -3.33 -14.64
C PHE A 96 -11.36 -2.25 -15.57
N TRP A 97 -11.35 -2.49 -16.88
CA TRP A 97 -11.84 -1.55 -17.88
C TRP A 97 -13.34 -1.27 -17.74
N GLU A 98 -14.14 -2.32 -17.56
CA GLU A 98 -15.58 -2.25 -17.33
C GLU A 98 -15.91 -1.40 -16.09
N ILE A 99 -15.20 -1.64 -14.97
CA ILE A 99 -15.35 -0.88 -13.72
C ILE A 99 -14.93 0.58 -13.89
N ASN A 100 -13.78 0.82 -14.54
CA ASN A 100 -13.21 2.16 -14.65
C ASN A 100 -14.03 3.09 -15.56
N PHE A 101 -14.61 2.54 -16.64
CA PHE A 101 -15.36 3.29 -17.63
C PHE A 101 -16.88 3.15 -17.53
N ASP A 102 -17.36 2.38 -16.54
CA ASP A 102 -18.78 2.07 -16.33
C ASP A 102 -19.44 1.55 -17.63
N CYS A 103 -18.80 0.54 -18.23
CA CYS A 103 -19.19 -0.06 -19.50
C CYS A 103 -19.09 -1.60 -19.46
N LYS A 104 -19.58 -2.30 -20.50
CA LYS A 104 -19.41 -3.76 -20.66
C LYS A 104 -18.92 -4.15 -22.05
N PHE A 105 -18.07 -5.17 -22.15
CA PHE A 105 -17.71 -5.78 -23.43
C PHE A 105 -18.82 -6.72 -23.93
N GLU A 106 -19.08 -6.70 -25.24
CA GLU A 106 -20.06 -7.60 -25.87
C GLU A 106 -19.58 -9.06 -25.81
N GLY A 107 -20.42 -9.97 -25.33
CA GLY A 107 -20.14 -11.42 -25.29
C GLY A 107 -20.15 -12.08 -23.91
N LYS A 108 -20.17 -11.29 -22.81
CA LYS A 108 -20.46 -11.80 -21.45
C LYS A 108 -21.94 -11.58 -21.13
N THR A 109 -22.82 -12.38 -21.73
CA THR A 109 -24.23 -12.41 -21.36
C THR A 109 -24.37 -12.93 -19.94
N SER A 110 -24.79 -12.07 -19.02
CA SER A 110 -25.41 -12.51 -17.77
C SER A 110 -26.64 -13.33 -18.15
N THR A 111 -26.53 -14.66 -18.07
CA THR A 111 -27.68 -15.53 -18.13
C THR A 111 -28.50 -15.31 -16.86
N ASN A 112 -29.71 -14.76 -17.06
CA ASN A 112 -30.81 -14.63 -16.11
C ASN A 112 -30.71 -13.48 -15.09
N SER A 113 -31.35 -12.34 -15.40
CA SER A 113 -32.53 -11.86 -14.63
C SER A 113 -33.02 -10.48 -15.09
N SER A 114 -34.24 -10.48 -15.65
CA SER A 114 -35.33 -9.50 -15.43
C SER A 114 -35.12 -7.97 -15.60
N LEU A 115 -35.83 -7.44 -16.60
CA LEU A 115 -36.78 -6.29 -16.52
C LEU A 115 -36.26 -4.87 -16.24
N TYR A 116 -34.96 -4.63 -16.26
CA TYR A 116 -34.42 -3.28 -16.42
C TYR A 116 -33.30 -3.30 -17.47
N GLU A 117 -33.62 -2.89 -18.71
CA GLU A 117 -32.61 -2.44 -19.66
C GLU A 117 -31.94 -1.19 -19.07
N VAL A 118 -30.91 -1.37 -18.24
CA VAL A 118 -29.87 -0.36 -18.19
C VAL A 118 -29.17 -0.52 -19.54
N LYS A 119 -29.39 0.43 -20.46
CA LYS A 119 -28.53 0.62 -21.64
C LYS A 119 -27.11 0.87 -21.14
N GLY A 120 -26.40 -0.19 -20.76
CA GLY A 120 -25.02 -0.13 -20.35
C GLY A 120 -24.20 0.32 -21.55
N LYS A 121 -23.35 1.33 -21.35
CA LYS A 121 -22.38 1.76 -22.36
C LYS A 121 -21.55 0.54 -22.77
N ILE A 122 -21.36 0.33 -24.07
CA ILE A 122 -20.48 -0.73 -24.57
C ILE A 122 -19.04 -0.24 -24.48
N CYS A 123 -18.14 -1.06 -23.93
CA CYS A 123 -16.71 -0.77 -23.94
C CYS A 123 -16.18 -0.93 -25.37
N THR A 124 -15.53 0.10 -25.90
CA THR A 124 -14.87 0.06 -27.21
C THR A 124 -13.47 -0.52 -27.14
N GLY A 125 -12.86 -0.48 -25.95
CA GLY A 125 -11.45 -0.77 -25.72
C GLY A 125 -10.54 0.43 -25.97
N SER A 126 -11.01 1.45 -26.68
CA SER A 126 -10.25 2.65 -27.06
C SER A 126 -10.41 3.82 -26.08
N GLU A 127 -11.04 3.60 -24.92
CA GLU A 127 -11.20 4.62 -23.90
C GLU A 127 -9.85 5.09 -23.32
N GLU A 128 -9.72 6.38 -23.05
CA GLU A 128 -8.46 6.95 -22.57
C GLU A 128 -8.35 6.87 -21.04
N LEU A 129 -7.42 6.05 -20.53
CA LEU A 129 -7.17 5.93 -19.08
C LEU A 129 -6.66 7.23 -18.44
N ASN A 130 -5.97 8.07 -19.21
CA ASN A 130 -5.46 9.36 -18.73
C ASN A 130 -6.56 10.41 -18.51
N SER A 131 -7.78 10.18 -19.00
CA SER A 131 -8.89 11.13 -18.94
C SER A 131 -9.39 11.37 -17.52
N ARG A 132 -9.13 10.45 -16.59
CA ARG A 132 -9.51 10.53 -15.17
C ARG A 132 -8.34 10.12 -14.29
N LYS A 133 -8.03 10.95 -13.30
CA LYS A 133 -7.12 10.55 -12.22
C LYS A 133 -7.89 9.65 -11.25
N THR A 134 -7.47 8.39 -11.15
CA THR A 134 -8.10 7.39 -10.28
C THR A 134 -7.10 6.89 -9.24
N ALA A 135 -7.58 6.18 -8.23
CA ALA A 135 -6.70 5.53 -7.25
C ALA A 135 -5.73 4.51 -7.90
N TYR A 136 -6.04 4.03 -9.11
CA TYR A 136 -5.19 3.14 -9.89
C TYR A 136 -4.00 3.90 -10.50
N SER A 137 -4.23 5.06 -11.14
CA SER A 137 -3.18 5.83 -11.82
C SER A 137 -2.40 6.78 -10.91
N ASP A 138 -2.88 7.03 -9.68
CA ASP A 138 -2.18 7.91 -8.74
C ASP A 138 -0.95 7.24 -8.10
N VAL A 139 0.21 7.47 -8.70
CA VAL A 139 1.51 7.00 -8.20
C VAL A 139 2.19 7.98 -7.24
N SER A 140 1.52 9.05 -6.79
CA SER A 140 2.16 10.10 -5.99
C SER A 140 2.59 9.64 -4.58
N LYS A 141 1.91 8.62 -4.03
CA LYS A 141 2.08 8.13 -2.65
C LYS A 141 2.15 6.60 -2.59
N LEU A 142 3.02 5.99 -3.41
CA LEU A 142 3.18 4.52 -3.39
C LEU A 142 3.72 4.04 -2.04
N ARG A 143 3.03 3.06 -1.46
CA ARG A 143 3.39 2.42 -0.19
C ARG A 143 3.36 0.90 -0.34
N ALA A 144 2.20 0.26 -0.20
CA ALA A 144 2.06 -1.19 -0.41
C ALA A 144 2.57 -1.63 -1.79
N SER A 145 2.23 -0.89 -2.86
CA SER A 145 2.75 -1.15 -4.22
C SER A 145 4.27 -1.06 -4.29
N TYR A 146 4.89 -0.18 -3.49
CA TYR A 146 6.35 -0.08 -3.40
C TYR A 146 6.97 -1.26 -2.65
N ASN A 147 6.28 -1.85 -1.67
CA ASN A 147 6.69 -3.11 -1.07
C ASN A 147 6.65 -4.27 -2.07
N VAL A 148 5.65 -4.34 -2.95
CA VAL A 148 5.60 -5.34 -4.03
C VAL A 148 6.81 -5.17 -4.96
N TYR A 149 7.14 -3.93 -5.34
CA TYR A 149 8.34 -3.64 -6.14
C TYR A 149 9.62 -4.11 -5.42
N LYS A 150 9.79 -3.77 -4.14
CA LYS A 150 10.95 -4.22 -3.34
C LYS A 150 11.02 -5.74 -3.23
N ALA A 151 9.89 -6.44 -3.10
CA ALA A 151 9.86 -7.89 -3.02
C ALA A 151 10.36 -8.57 -4.30
N VAL A 152 9.93 -8.07 -5.48
CA VAL A 152 10.42 -8.57 -6.76
C VAL A 152 11.92 -8.29 -6.92
N TYR A 153 12.38 -7.11 -6.52
CA TYR A 153 13.81 -6.78 -6.54
C TYR A 153 14.61 -7.65 -5.57
N ALA A 154 14.10 -7.96 -4.38
CA ALA A 154 14.75 -8.88 -3.46
C ALA A 154 14.96 -10.26 -4.10
N LEU A 155 13.95 -10.80 -4.80
CA LEU A 155 14.09 -12.03 -5.57
C LEU A 155 15.10 -11.90 -6.71
N ALA A 156 15.09 -10.80 -7.46
CA ALA A 156 16.04 -10.54 -8.54
C ALA A 156 17.49 -10.48 -8.02
N HIS A 157 17.73 -9.77 -6.91
CA HIS A 157 19.02 -9.73 -6.24
C HIS A 157 19.45 -11.11 -5.72
N SER A 158 18.51 -11.91 -5.21
CA SER A 158 18.79 -13.28 -4.76
C SER A 158 19.27 -14.18 -5.91
N LEU A 159 18.58 -14.11 -7.06
CA LEU A 159 18.96 -14.82 -8.27
C LEU A 159 20.31 -14.32 -8.81
N HIS A 160 20.54 -13.01 -8.78
CA HIS A 160 21.81 -12.41 -9.18
C HIS A 160 22.98 -12.90 -8.33
N ASN A 161 22.81 -12.94 -7.01
CA ASN A 161 23.82 -13.45 -6.08
C ASN A 161 24.09 -14.94 -6.30
N LEU A 162 23.05 -15.73 -6.58
CA LEU A 162 23.18 -17.14 -6.94
C LEU A 162 24.01 -17.33 -8.21
N MET A 163 23.72 -16.56 -9.27
CA MET A 163 24.46 -16.61 -10.54
C MET A 163 25.90 -16.12 -10.43
N SER A 164 26.16 -15.17 -9.52
CA SER A 164 27.48 -14.57 -9.30
C SER A 164 28.36 -15.39 -8.35
N CYS A 165 27.89 -16.57 -7.91
CA CYS A 165 28.62 -17.43 -6.99
C CYS A 165 29.91 -17.96 -7.63
N GLU A 166 31.04 -17.76 -6.95
CA GLU A 166 32.35 -18.26 -7.39
C GLU A 166 32.50 -19.75 -7.03
N PRO A 167 32.87 -20.63 -8.00
CA PRO A 167 33.11 -22.04 -7.73
C PRO A 167 34.13 -22.24 -6.59
N GLY A 168 33.76 -23.06 -5.59
CA GLY A 168 34.59 -23.32 -4.41
C GLY A 168 34.43 -22.32 -3.26
N LYS A 169 33.58 -21.28 -3.43
CA LYS A 169 33.19 -20.33 -2.38
C LYS A 169 31.68 -20.28 -2.15
N GLY A 170 30.94 -21.24 -2.70
CA GLY A 170 29.49 -21.27 -2.58
C GLY A 170 29.02 -21.67 -1.18
N PRO A 171 27.77 -21.35 -0.83
CA PRO A 171 27.26 -21.57 0.52
C PRO A 171 26.78 -23.01 0.80
N PHE A 172 26.84 -23.89 -0.20
CA PHE A 172 26.32 -25.26 -0.09
C PHE A 172 27.45 -26.28 0.15
N GLN A 173 27.08 -27.56 0.27
CA GLN A 173 28.01 -28.65 0.58
C GLN A 173 29.25 -28.61 -0.33
N ASN A 174 30.44 -28.79 0.27
CA ASN A 174 31.74 -28.71 -0.42
C ASN A 174 31.99 -27.34 -1.10
N ASN A 175 31.46 -26.26 -0.53
CA ASN A 175 31.51 -24.91 -1.07
C ASN A 175 30.98 -24.80 -2.51
N SER A 176 29.96 -25.60 -2.82
CA SER A 176 29.33 -25.62 -4.14
C SER A 176 28.37 -24.44 -4.33
N CYS A 177 28.26 -24.00 -5.57
CA CYS A 177 27.26 -23.03 -6.02
C CYS A 177 26.02 -23.78 -6.53
N ALA A 178 24.85 -23.14 -6.45
CA ALA A 178 23.65 -23.67 -7.07
C ALA A 178 23.68 -23.36 -8.58
N ASP A 179 23.19 -24.30 -9.39
CA ASP A 179 22.93 -24.07 -10.81
C ASP A 179 21.55 -23.43 -10.97
N ILE A 180 21.50 -22.30 -11.68
CA ILE A 180 20.25 -21.56 -11.92
C ILE A 180 19.23 -22.38 -12.71
N THR A 181 19.67 -23.30 -13.57
CA THR A 181 18.77 -24.11 -14.41
C THR A 181 18.05 -25.21 -13.63
N THR A 182 18.62 -25.63 -12.49
CA THR A 182 18.07 -26.69 -11.62
C THR A 182 17.81 -26.22 -10.19
N VAL A 183 17.82 -24.90 -9.96
CA VAL A 183 17.72 -24.30 -8.63
C VAL A 183 16.46 -24.76 -7.91
N GLN A 184 16.63 -25.17 -6.66
CA GLN A 184 15.53 -25.52 -5.78
C GLN A 184 15.11 -24.30 -4.93
N PRO A 185 13.83 -24.16 -4.57
CA PRO A 185 13.35 -23.02 -3.77
C PRO A 185 14.15 -22.77 -2.49
N TRP A 186 14.60 -23.83 -1.80
CA TRP A 186 15.40 -23.71 -0.58
C TRP A 186 16.81 -23.14 -0.82
N GLN A 187 17.39 -23.38 -2.00
CA GLN A 187 18.68 -22.79 -2.38
C GLN A 187 18.51 -21.30 -2.64
N LEU A 188 17.42 -20.90 -3.30
CA LEU A 188 17.10 -19.50 -3.50
C LEU A 188 16.81 -18.78 -2.16
N LEU A 189 16.09 -19.45 -1.24
CA LEU A 189 15.83 -18.93 0.10
C LEU A 189 17.11 -18.59 0.86
N HIS A 190 18.18 -19.37 0.69
CA HIS A 190 19.48 -19.06 1.29
C HIS A 190 20.01 -17.69 0.86
N TYR A 191 19.92 -17.38 -0.44
CA TYR A 191 20.36 -16.09 -0.99
C TYR A 191 19.39 -14.98 -0.63
N LEU A 192 18.08 -15.25 -0.64
CA LEU A 192 17.04 -14.29 -0.26
C LEU A 192 17.19 -13.81 1.18
N ALA A 193 17.43 -14.72 2.12
CA ALA A 193 17.66 -14.39 3.53
C ALA A 193 18.90 -13.49 3.76
N ARG A 194 19.76 -13.32 2.75
CA ARG A 194 21.03 -12.56 2.85
C ARG A 194 21.09 -11.38 1.89
N VAL A 195 19.99 -11.04 1.22
CA VAL A 195 19.98 -9.84 0.38
C VAL A 195 20.18 -8.61 1.24
N ASN A 196 21.03 -7.71 0.75
CA ASN A 196 21.26 -6.41 1.34
C ASN A 196 21.56 -5.47 0.18
N PHE A 197 20.55 -4.72 -0.25
CA PHE A 197 20.68 -3.77 -1.35
C PHE A 197 19.97 -2.47 -1.00
N THR A 198 20.25 -1.42 -1.77
CA THR A 198 19.60 -0.13 -1.66
C THR A 198 18.82 0.12 -2.94
N THR A 199 17.56 0.51 -2.82
CA THR A 199 16.72 0.85 -3.97
C THR A 199 17.23 2.14 -4.61
N HIS A 200 16.81 2.42 -5.85
CA HIS A 200 17.09 3.70 -6.50
C HIS A 200 16.58 4.92 -5.73
N TYR A 201 15.57 4.74 -4.86
CA TYR A 201 15.01 5.79 -4.01
C TYR A 201 15.76 5.96 -2.68
N GLY A 202 16.77 5.11 -2.42
CA GLY A 202 17.63 5.20 -1.24
C GLY A 202 17.19 4.32 -0.06
N ASP A 203 16.15 3.49 -0.22
CA ASP A 203 15.70 2.60 0.84
C ASP A 203 16.58 1.35 0.92
N ARG A 204 17.05 1.02 2.12
CA ARG A 204 17.76 -0.23 2.36
C ARG A 204 16.76 -1.39 2.49
N VAL A 205 17.06 -2.49 1.80
CA VAL A 205 16.25 -3.72 1.85
C VAL A 205 17.13 -4.87 2.34
N SER A 206 16.75 -5.41 3.49
CA SER A 206 17.35 -6.58 4.12
C SER A 206 16.31 -7.25 5.01
N PHE A 207 16.57 -8.51 5.37
CA PHE A 207 15.73 -9.29 6.26
C PHE A 207 16.46 -9.63 7.55
N ASP A 208 15.73 -9.72 8.66
CA ASP A 208 16.24 -10.19 9.94
C ASP A 208 16.33 -11.74 9.99
N GLU A 209 16.64 -12.29 11.17
CA GLU A 209 16.75 -13.74 11.37
C GLU A 209 15.41 -14.49 11.19
N ASN A 210 14.27 -13.80 11.35
CA ASN A 210 12.92 -14.34 11.16
C ASN A 210 12.43 -14.19 9.71
N GLY A 211 13.14 -13.44 8.87
CA GLY A 211 12.74 -13.10 7.51
C GLY A 211 11.91 -11.82 7.41
N ASP A 212 11.81 -11.04 8.48
CA ASP A 212 11.09 -9.77 8.52
C ASP A 212 11.94 -8.67 7.89
N ALA A 213 11.32 -7.82 7.08
CA ALA A 213 11.99 -6.67 6.50
C ALA A 213 12.21 -5.58 7.56
N LEU A 214 13.30 -4.83 7.46
CA LEU A 214 13.62 -3.73 8.37
C LEU A 214 12.44 -2.76 8.52
N ALA A 215 11.95 -2.57 9.75
CA ALA A 215 10.75 -1.80 10.02
C ALA A 215 11.04 -0.29 10.01
N ILE A 216 10.73 0.34 8.87
CA ILE A 216 10.79 1.79 8.69
C ILE A 216 9.42 2.32 8.29
N TYR A 217 8.84 3.20 9.12
CA TYR A 217 7.51 3.76 8.92
C TYR A 217 7.53 5.29 8.93
N ASP A 218 6.78 5.90 8.02
CA ASP A 218 6.41 7.30 8.15
C ASP A 218 5.40 7.47 9.28
N VAL A 219 5.57 8.52 10.07
CA VAL A 219 4.51 8.98 10.98
C VAL A 219 3.82 10.16 10.32
N ILE A 220 2.50 10.05 10.15
CA ILE A 220 1.69 11.04 9.43
C ILE A 220 0.62 11.64 10.34
N ASN A 221 0.15 12.83 9.97
CA ASN A 221 -0.96 13.53 10.60
C ASN A 221 -2.03 13.83 9.55
N TRP A 222 -3.29 13.58 9.90
CA TRP A 222 -4.44 13.94 9.08
C TRP A 222 -4.82 15.39 9.31
N GLN A 223 -4.70 16.19 8.27
CA GLN A 223 -5.05 17.61 8.25
C GLN A 223 -6.19 17.81 7.25
N ARG A 224 -6.89 18.95 7.36
CA ARG A 224 -7.95 19.32 6.42
C ARG A 224 -7.35 20.17 5.30
N ALA A 225 -7.58 19.78 4.05
CA ALA A 225 -7.27 20.59 2.88
C ALA A 225 -8.32 21.70 2.69
N ASP A 226 -8.01 22.68 1.83
CA ASP A 226 -8.90 23.81 1.53
C ASP A 226 -10.23 23.37 0.90
N ASP A 227 -10.23 22.25 0.17
CA ASP A 227 -11.42 21.63 -0.41
C ASP A 227 -12.19 20.71 0.58
N GLY A 228 -11.76 20.66 1.84
CA GLY A 228 -12.34 19.84 2.88
C GLY A 228 -11.88 18.37 2.90
N SER A 229 -11.07 17.94 1.92
CA SER A 229 -10.53 16.59 1.84
C SER A 229 -9.44 16.32 2.89
N VAL A 230 -9.08 15.05 3.06
CA VAL A 230 -8.03 14.64 3.99
C VAL A 230 -6.66 14.86 3.37
N LYS A 231 -5.90 15.79 3.94
CA LYS A 231 -4.49 16.03 3.63
C LYS A 231 -3.61 15.26 4.60
N THR A 232 -2.84 14.31 4.09
CA THR A 232 -1.85 13.59 4.89
C THR A 232 -0.50 14.31 4.87
N VAL A 233 0.00 14.69 6.04
CA VAL A 233 1.30 15.35 6.21
C VAL A 233 2.24 14.42 6.97
N THR A 234 3.46 14.21 6.45
CA THR A 234 4.49 13.45 7.17
C THR A 234 5.07 14.34 8.26
N ILE A 235 4.89 13.91 9.51
CA ILE A 235 5.34 14.60 10.71
C ILE A 235 6.54 13.92 11.35
N GLY A 236 6.90 12.70 10.94
CA GLY A 236 7.96 11.96 11.59
C GLY A 236 8.34 10.66 10.90
N LEU A 237 9.20 9.91 11.56
CA LEU A 237 9.75 8.63 11.11
C LEU A 237 9.93 7.71 12.32
N TYR A 238 9.52 6.45 12.16
CA TYR A 238 9.99 5.34 12.98
C TYR A 238 11.02 4.54 12.20
N ASP A 239 12.22 4.36 12.74
CA ASP A 239 13.32 3.58 12.15
C ASP A 239 13.85 2.57 13.18
N GLU A 240 13.58 1.29 12.95
CA GLU A 240 14.03 0.19 13.81
C GLU A 240 15.56 0.05 13.86
N SER A 241 16.28 0.50 12.83
CA SER A 241 17.75 0.42 12.81
C SER A 241 18.43 1.47 13.68
N ALA A 242 17.68 2.47 14.16
CA ALA A 242 18.20 3.53 14.98
C ALA A 242 18.50 3.06 16.43
N PRO A 243 19.41 3.76 17.16
CA PRO A 243 19.71 3.44 18.55
C PRO A 243 18.47 3.44 19.45
N ALA A 244 18.52 2.67 20.53
CA ALA A 244 17.46 2.61 21.51
C ALA A 244 17.10 4.00 22.06
N GLY A 245 15.81 4.35 21.99
CA GLY A 245 15.28 5.66 22.38
C GLY A 245 15.32 6.72 21.27
N GLN A 246 15.85 6.40 20.09
CA GLN A 246 15.93 7.29 18.93
C GLN A 246 15.17 6.75 17.71
N GLN A 247 14.47 5.63 17.86
CA GLN A 247 13.71 5.03 16.75
C GLN A 247 12.58 5.93 16.27
N LEU A 248 11.93 6.66 17.16
CA LEU A 248 10.84 7.57 16.81
C LEU A 248 11.34 9.02 16.79
N THR A 249 11.16 9.68 15.65
CA THR A 249 11.37 11.12 15.49
C THR A 249 10.08 11.79 15.06
N LEU A 250 9.70 12.87 15.75
CA LEU A 250 8.50 13.65 15.45
C LEU A 250 8.89 15.13 15.33
N ASN A 251 8.28 15.80 14.37
CA ASN A 251 8.31 17.24 14.21
C ASN A 251 6.98 17.79 14.71
N GLU A 252 6.97 18.25 15.95
CA GLU A 252 5.76 18.73 16.64
C GLU A 252 5.15 19.96 15.98
N ASP A 253 5.96 20.82 15.35
CA ASP A 253 5.50 22.03 14.65
C ASP A 253 4.60 21.71 13.43
N LYS A 254 4.69 20.48 12.91
CA LYS A 254 3.87 20.02 11.79
C LYS A 254 2.58 19.33 12.23
N ILE A 255 2.39 19.10 13.53
CA ILE A 255 1.22 18.39 14.04
C ILE A 255 0.06 19.36 14.18
N PHE A 256 -1.06 19.02 13.54
CA PHE A 256 -2.36 19.58 13.86
C PHE A 256 -3.04 18.65 14.86
N TRP A 257 -3.48 19.20 15.99
CA TRP A 257 -4.19 18.48 17.05
C TRP A 257 -5.70 18.70 16.93
#